data_AF-A0A2N2QHE4-F1
#
_entry.id   AF-A0A2N2QHE4-F1
#
_cell.length_a   1.000
_cell.length_b   1.000
_cell.length_c   1.000
_cell.angle_alpha   90.00
_cell.angle_beta   90.00
_cell.angle_gamma   90.00
#
_symmetry.space_group_name_H-M   'P 1'
#
loop_
_entity.id
_entity.type
_entity.pdbx_description
1 polymer ?
#
loop_
_entity_poly.entity_id
_entity_poly.type
_entity_poly.pdbx_seq_one_letter_code
_entity_poly.pdbx_strand_id
1 'polypeptide(L)' 'MPNSELWAGALSQLLIHDETGCPHSARHATLLLDRLCAMDDLDDEMRALCERASRRLESLAYEGGRHAGTA' A
#
# COMPACT_ATOMS: atom_id res chain seq x y z
N MET A 1 1.72 6.24 -18.48
CA MET A 1 0.73 5.50 -17.68
C MET A 1 -0.28 6.51 -17.17
N PRO A 2 -1.58 6.28 -17.35
CA PRO A 2 -2.58 7.10 -16.67
C PRO A 2 -2.31 7.05 -15.15
N ASN A 3 -2.55 8.16 -14.45
CA ASN A 3 -2.43 8.27 -12.99
C ASN A 3 -1.02 8.10 -12.43
N SER A 4 -0.01 8.65 -13.11
CA SER A 4 1.38 8.68 -12.64
C SER A 4 1.53 9.25 -11.22
N GLU A 5 0.67 10.20 -10.82
CA GLU A 5 0.68 10.77 -9.48
C GLU A 5 0.21 9.78 -8.40
N LEU A 6 -0.81 8.95 -8.70
CA LEU A 6 -1.27 7.90 -7.78
C LEU A 6 -0.20 6.81 -7.63
N TRP A 7 0.43 6.41 -8.73
CA TRP A 7 1.54 5.47 -8.70
C TRP A 7 2.74 6.01 -7.93
N ALA A 8 3.15 7.25 -8.19
CA ALA A 8 4.23 7.90 -7.45
C ALA A 8 3.92 7.96 -5.95
N GLY A 9 2.69 8.36 -5.59
CA GLY A 9 2.23 8.38 -4.21
C GLY A 9 2.27 7.00 -3.55
N ALA A 10 1.75 5.97 -4.21
CA ALA A 10 1.73 4.60 -3.68
C ALA A 10 3.16 4.09 -3.45
N LEU A 11 4.05 4.27 -4.43
CA LEU A 11 5.45 3.88 -4.34
C LEU A 11 6.20 4.66 -3.26
N SER A 12 5.96 5.96 -3.12
CA SER A 12 6.56 6.77 -2.05
C SER A 12 6.14 6.25 -0.66
N GLN A 13 4.87 5.91 -0.48
CA GLN A 13 4.39 5.36 0.81
C GLN A 13 4.93 3.95 1.07
N LEU A 14 5.07 3.12 0.03
CA LEU A 14 5.72 1.83 0.17
C LEU A 14 7.17 1.96 0.64
N LEU A 15 7.95 2.86 0.02
CA LEU A 15 9.34 3.10 0.40
C LEU A 15 9.46 3.66 1.82
N ILE A 16 8.63 4.65 2.18
CA ILE A 16 8.63 5.19 3.56
C ILE A 16 8.30 4.08 4.56
N HIS A 17 7.32 3.22 4.27
CA HIS A 17 6.99 2.11 5.15
C HIS A 17 8.16 1.12 5.29
N ASP A 18 8.81 0.75 4.19
CA ASP A 18 9.97 -0.16 4.18
C ASP A 18 11.15 0.42 4.98
N GLU A 19 11.42 1.72 4.83
CA GLU A 19 12.52 2.41 5.49
C GLU A 19 12.29 2.66 6.98
N THR A 20 11.03 2.88 7.40
CA THR A 20 10.70 3.38 8.75
C THR A 20 9.85 2.45 9.59
N GLY A 21 9.22 1.44 8.98
CA GLY A 21 8.19 0.62 9.60
C GLY A 21 6.88 1.38 9.91
N CYS A 22 6.71 2.62 9.42
CA CYS A 22 5.57 3.46 9.79
C CYS A 22 4.22 2.83 9.38
N PRO A 23 3.31 2.51 10.32
CA PRO A 23 2.03 1.88 10.00
C PRO A 23 1.09 2.80 9.22
N HIS A 24 1.19 4.12 9.44
CA HIS A 24 0.40 5.10 8.69
C HIS A 24 0.77 5.08 7.21
N SER A 25 2.05 4.90 6.90
CA SER A 25 2.52 4.86 5.52
C SER A 25 2.04 3.59 4.81
N ALA A 26 2.07 2.42 5.48
CA ALA A 26 1.45 1.20 4.97
C ALA A 26 -0.06 1.38 4.68
N ARG A 27 -0.79 2.03 5.59
CA ARG A 27 -2.21 2.32 5.40
C ARG A 27 -2.44 3.27 4.22
N HIS A 28 -1.64 4.32 4.08
CA HIS A 28 -1.73 5.24 2.94
C HIS A 28 -1.42 4.55 1.61
N ALA A 29 -0.40 3.69 1.56
CA ALA A 29 -0.10 2.87 0.39
C ALA A 29 -1.29 1.96 0.01
N THR A 30 -1.90 1.29 1.00
CA THR A 30 -3.10 0.44 0.80
C THR A 30 -4.25 1.22 0.16
N LEU A 31 -4.58 2.40 0.69
CA LEU A 31 -5.67 3.23 0.13
C LEU A 31 -5.40 3.67 -1.32
N LEU A 32 -4.15 3.96 -1.65
CA LEU A 32 -3.76 4.35 -3.01
C LEU A 32 -3.81 3.16 -3.98
N LEU A 33 -3.37 1.98 -3.53
CA LEU A 33 -3.45 0.74 -4.30
C LEU A 33 -4.89 0.30 -4.54
N ASP A 34 -5.77 0.41 -3.55
CA ASP A 34 -7.20 0.12 -3.70
C ASP A 34 -7.87 1.08 -4.69
N ARG A 35 -7.46 2.36 -4.68
CA ARG A 35 -7.93 3.34 -5.66
C ARG A 35 -7.46 3.01 -7.08
N LEU A 36 -6.21 2.57 -7.24
CA LEU A 36 -5.69 2.08 -8.52
C LEU A 36 -6.45 0.84 -8.98
N CYS A 37 -6.72 -0.12 -8.09
CA CYS A 37 -7.58 -1.26 -8.38
C CYS A 37 -8.97 -0.85 -8.84
N ALA A 38 -9.58 0.21 -8.30
CA ALA A 38 -10.92 0.63 -8.72
C ALA A 38 -10.99 1.26 -10.12
N MET A 39 -9.86 1.38 -10.83
CA MET A 39 -9.81 2.03 -12.14
C MET A 39 -10.18 1.07 -13.28
N ASP A 40 -11.00 1.53 -14.21
CA ASP A 40 -11.49 0.73 -15.35
C ASP A 40 -10.41 0.47 -16.41
N ASP A 41 -9.39 1.32 -16.51
CA ASP A 41 -8.29 1.25 -17.47
C ASP A 41 -7.08 0.46 -16.95
N LEU A 42 -7.17 -0.11 -15.75
CA LEU A 42 -6.11 -0.94 -15.17
C LEU A 42 -6.24 -2.39 -15.61
N ASP A 43 -5.18 -2.94 -16.18
CA ASP A 43 -5.12 -4.34 -16.59
C ASP A 43 -5.25 -5.31 -15.38
N ASP A 44 -5.68 -6.54 -15.67
CA ASP A 44 -5.96 -7.56 -14.66
C ASP A 44 -4.71 -7.98 -13.87
N GLU A 45 -3.53 -7.97 -14.50
CA GLU A 45 -2.27 -8.34 -13.84
C GLU A 45 -1.89 -7.29 -12.78
N MET A 46 -2.05 -6.02 -13.12
CA MET A 46 -1.77 -4.89 -12.26
C MET A 46 -2.82 -4.74 -11.16
N ARG A 47 -4.08 -5.02 -11.46
CA ARG A 47 -5.14 -5.14 -10.46
C ARG A 47 -4.83 -6.23 -9.44
N ALA A 48 -4.44 -7.42 -9.91
CA ALA A 48 -4.05 -8.53 -9.05
C ALA A 48 -2.79 -8.21 -8.22
N LEU A 49 -1.84 -7.45 -8.78
CA LEU A 49 -0.67 -6.99 -8.03
C LEU A 49 -1.06 -6.03 -6.90
N CYS A 50 -1.87 -5.01 -7.21
CA CYS A 50 -2.34 -4.04 -6.23
C CYS A 50 -3.13 -4.72 -5.10
N GLU A 51 -4.05 -5.63 -5.41
CA GLU A 51 -4.79 -6.40 -4.39
C GLU A 51 -3.88 -7.23 -3.47
N ARG A 52 -2.90 -7.93 -4.06
CA ARG A 52 -1.93 -8.71 -3.26
C ARG A 52 -1.07 -7.80 -2.38
N ALA A 53 -0.68 -6.64 -2.90
CA ALA A 53 0.11 -5.66 -2.15
C ALA A 53 -0.70 -5.06 -0.99
N SER A 54 -1.95 -4.62 -1.22
CA SER A 54 -2.87 -4.14 -0.19
C SER A 54 -3.01 -5.15 0.95
N ARG A 55 -3.33 -6.42 0.64
CA ARG A 55 -3.49 -7.47 1.67
C ARG A 55 -2.22 -7.72 2.48
N ARG A 56 -1.05 -7.65 1.86
CA ARG A 56 0.23 -7.79 2.56
C ARG A 56 0.48 -6.63 3.52
N LEU A 57 0.23 -5.41 3.08
CA LEU A 57 0.39 -4.21 3.91
C LEU A 57 -0.56 -4.21 5.10
N GLU A 58 -1.81 -4.64 4.92
CA GLU A 58 -2.76 -4.78 6.02
C GLU A 58 -2.30 -5.79 7.07
N SER A 59 -1.74 -6.92 6.64
CA SER A 59 -1.13 -7.91 7.55
C SER A 59 0.03 -7.29 8.33
N LEU A 60 0.96 -6.63 7.64
CA LEU A 60 2.13 -6.00 8.26
C LEU A 60 1.74 -4.88 9.22
N ALA A 61 0.73 -4.08 8.89
CA ALA A 61 0.23 -3.02 9.76
C ALA A 61 -0.41 -3.60 11.04
N TYR A 62 -1.10 -4.73 10.93
CA TYR A 62 -1.67 -5.43 12.09
C TYR A 62 -0.59 -6.05 12.99
N GLU A 63 0.47 -6.59 12.39
CA GLU A 63 1.62 -7.15 13.12
C GLU A 63 2.49 -6.06 13.77
N GLY A 64 2.75 -4.95 13.06
CA GLY A 64 3.48 -3.80 13.59
C GLY A 64 2.75 -3.11 14.74
N GLY A 65 1.41 -3.09 14.72
CA GLY A 65 0.59 -2.62 15.83
C GLY A 65 0.72 -3.46 17.11
N ARG A 66 1.03 -4.76 17.01
CA ARG A 66 1.28 -5.61 18.18
C ARG A 66 2.63 -5.37 18.84
N HIS A 67 3.64 -4.92 18.09
CA HIS A 67 4.98 -4.65 18.63
C HIS A 67 5.13 -3.27 19.27
N ALA A 68 4.26 -2.31 18.95
CA ALA A 68 4.29 -0.97 19.54
C ALA A 68 3.65 -0.88 20.95
N GLY A 69 3.08 -1.98 21.47
CA GLY A 69 2.33 -2.01 22.73
C GLY A 69 3.06 -2.58 23.95
N THR A 70 4.36 -2.91 23.86
CA THR A 70 5.09 -3.62 24.93
C THR A 70 6.42 -2.95 25.33
N ALA A 71 6.44 -1.63 25.49
CA ALA A 71 7.60 -0.91 26.04
C ALA A 71 7.18 -0.01 27.22
#